data_AF-A0AAX0NI38-F1
#
_entry.id   AF-A0AAX0NI38-F1
#
_cell.length_a   1.000
_cell.length_b   1.000
_cell.length_c   1.000
_cell.angle_alpha   90.00
_cell.angle_beta   90.00
_cell.angle_gamma   90.00
#
_symmetry.space_group_name_H-M   'P 1'
#
loop_
_entity.id
_entity.type
_entity.pdbx_description
1 polymer ?
#
loop_
_entity_poly.entity_id
_entity_poly.type
_entity_poly.pdbx_seq_one_letter_code
_entity_poly.pdbx_strand_id
1 'polypeptide(L)'
;MGSDFNKAAGLPEDFKIHKSTLDEIKKAAENDPVVSSTKEYLGVSEYYTNIDMAETIKQYYNLFSNALGQSFPNNKTSFSEADINSMPSGYGVSGTQWMDFNDPSNRMNITGLKDFSNSLISNVYKTPEQAKEADEIWLDSGCMIKGLSSETLGLSLEEIKNVSKGEDWQFNPDMSVYPQNEDGSYSKETLFMSFLKSQGGQPVESLKTTLNPKVEAYNRAMAKESFSGPAINIDSIMTGKSDFKSFFRYWAERGIEEGDLYMYENNIPKESAMGNWALDAEIKQALANGWKAKPSTIDSYADSIMDRLNNLLGQTRV
;
A
#
# COMPACT_ATOMS: atom_id res chain seq x y z
N MET A 1 21.11 0.46 -17.06
CA MET A 1 20.31 0.52 -18.30
C MET A 1 20.65 1.80 -19.04
N GLY A 2 20.38 1.86 -20.35
CA GLY A 2 20.74 3.01 -21.20
C GLY A 2 19.60 4.02 -21.41
N SER A 3 19.87 5.07 -22.17
CA SER A 3 18.93 6.19 -22.44
C SER A 3 17.56 5.75 -22.99
N ASP A 4 17.51 4.73 -23.86
CA ASP A 4 16.24 4.21 -24.39
C ASP A 4 15.32 3.64 -23.31
N PHE A 5 15.89 2.94 -22.33
CA PHE A 5 15.12 2.42 -21.20
C PHE A 5 14.62 3.57 -20.32
N ASN A 6 15.48 4.54 -20.02
CA ASN A 6 15.10 5.70 -19.21
C ASN A 6 13.94 6.46 -19.86
N LYS A 7 14.01 6.68 -21.17
CA LYS A 7 12.92 7.29 -21.94
C LYS A 7 11.62 6.48 -21.86
N ALA A 8 11.69 5.16 -22.00
CA ALA A 8 10.51 4.29 -21.88
C ALA A 8 9.93 4.29 -20.46
N ALA A 9 10.79 4.36 -19.45
CA ALA A 9 10.43 4.36 -18.04
C ALA A 9 10.15 5.77 -17.47
N GLY A 10 10.18 6.83 -18.29
CA GLY A 10 9.95 8.21 -17.83
C GLY A 10 11.00 8.74 -16.84
N LEU A 11 12.20 8.17 -16.84
CA LEU A 11 13.30 8.57 -15.96
C LEU A 11 14.12 9.72 -16.57
N PRO A 12 14.82 10.53 -15.75
CA PRO A 12 15.84 11.46 -16.24
C PRO A 12 16.89 10.74 -17.09
N GLU A 13 17.46 11.46 -18.07
CA GLU A 13 18.38 10.86 -19.05
C GLU A 13 19.63 10.26 -18.39
N ASP A 14 20.16 10.92 -17.37
CA ASP A 14 21.32 10.52 -16.59
C ASP A 14 21.02 9.54 -15.45
N PHE A 15 19.74 9.25 -15.20
CA PHE A 15 19.31 8.38 -14.10
C PHE A 15 19.81 6.96 -14.28
N LYS A 16 20.46 6.39 -13.26
CA LYS A 16 21.07 5.07 -13.37
C LYS A 16 20.24 4.01 -12.67
N ILE A 17 19.80 3.00 -13.41
CA ILE A 17 19.27 1.75 -12.85
C ILE A 17 20.18 0.60 -13.26
N HIS A 18 20.71 -0.13 -12.28
CA HIS A 18 21.57 -1.26 -12.53
C HIS A 18 20.76 -2.46 -13.04
N LYS A 19 21.35 -3.30 -13.90
CA LYS A 19 20.66 -4.47 -14.45
C LYS A 19 20.25 -5.45 -13.35
N SER A 20 21.11 -5.64 -12.33
CA SER A 20 20.81 -6.53 -11.19
C SER A 20 19.53 -6.14 -10.47
N THR A 21 19.16 -4.87 -10.43
CA THR A 21 17.88 -4.41 -9.86
C THR A 21 16.70 -5.00 -10.61
N LEU A 22 16.74 -5.01 -11.95
CA LEU A 22 15.65 -5.56 -12.77
C LEU A 22 15.61 -7.09 -12.73
N ASP A 23 16.79 -7.73 -12.69
CA ASP A 23 16.89 -9.16 -12.51
C ASP A 23 16.33 -9.59 -11.13
N GLU A 24 16.54 -8.78 -10.09
CA GLU A 24 16.01 -9.00 -8.73
C GLU A 24 14.49 -8.80 -8.66
N ILE A 25 13.91 -7.82 -9.38
CA ILE A 25 12.44 -7.69 -9.53
C ILE A 25 11.87 -8.99 -10.10
N LYS A 26 12.46 -9.52 -11.20
CA LYS A 26 11.99 -10.77 -11.81
C LYS A 26 12.12 -11.93 -10.82
N LYS A 27 13.25 -12.04 -10.12
CA LYS A 27 13.51 -13.10 -9.13
C LYS A 27 12.46 -13.06 -8.02
N ALA A 28 12.26 -11.92 -7.37
CA ALA A 28 11.31 -11.76 -6.28
C ALA A 28 9.88 -12.06 -6.74
N ALA A 29 9.47 -11.54 -7.90
CA ALA A 29 8.14 -11.79 -8.46
C ALA A 29 7.87 -13.27 -8.77
N GLU A 30 8.87 -13.99 -9.29
CA GLU A 30 8.75 -15.42 -9.61
C GLU A 30 8.85 -16.31 -8.35
N ASN A 31 9.47 -15.83 -7.27
CA ASN A 31 9.64 -16.59 -6.04
C ASN A 31 8.64 -16.24 -4.94
N ASP A 32 7.79 -15.21 -5.13
CA ASP A 32 6.71 -14.87 -4.20
C ASP A 32 5.96 -16.15 -3.74
N PRO A 33 5.64 -16.31 -2.44
CA PRO A 33 5.07 -17.56 -1.94
C PRO A 33 3.76 -17.98 -2.63
N VAL A 34 2.90 -17.02 -2.98
CA VAL A 34 1.62 -17.29 -3.67
C VAL A 34 1.90 -17.67 -5.13
N VAL A 35 2.81 -16.94 -5.78
CA VAL A 35 3.26 -17.24 -7.16
C VAL A 35 3.90 -18.62 -7.25
N SER A 36 4.85 -18.93 -6.37
CA SER A 36 5.56 -20.21 -6.31
C SER A 36 4.60 -21.38 -6.10
N SER A 37 3.68 -21.25 -5.14
CA SER A 37 2.66 -22.29 -4.86
C SER A 37 1.73 -22.49 -6.07
N THR A 38 1.35 -21.43 -6.76
CA THR A 38 0.50 -21.50 -7.96
C THR A 38 1.23 -22.18 -9.12
N LYS A 39 2.53 -21.89 -9.30
CA LYS A 39 3.37 -22.54 -10.32
C LYS A 39 3.47 -24.05 -10.09
N GLU A 40 3.74 -24.45 -8.84
CA GLU A 40 3.80 -25.86 -8.45
C GLU A 40 2.47 -26.57 -8.70
N TYR A 41 1.37 -25.99 -8.22
CA TYR A 41 0.02 -26.53 -8.40
C TYR A 41 -0.36 -26.74 -9.88
N LEU A 42 0.00 -25.79 -10.75
CA LEU A 42 -0.34 -25.83 -12.17
C LEU A 42 0.70 -26.58 -13.03
N GLY A 43 1.82 -27.01 -12.44
CA GLY A 43 2.93 -27.66 -13.12
C GLY A 43 3.55 -26.79 -14.21
N VAL A 44 3.82 -25.51 -13.89
CA VAL A 44 4.49 -24.55 -14.79
C VAL A 44 5.81 -24.07 -14.18
N SER A 45 6.78 -23.73 -15.03
CA SER A 45 8.11 -23.27 -14.59
C SER A 45 8.19 -21.77 -14.32
N GLU A 46 7.41 -20.96 -15.04
CA GLU A 46 7.37 -19.50 -14.94
C GLU A 46 5.92 -19.03 -14.82
N TYR A 47 5.70 -18.02 -13.97
CA TYR A 47 4.39 -17.42 -13.73
C TYR A 47 4.14 -16.28 -14.72
N TYR A 48 5.16 -15.47 -14.98
CA TYR A 48 5.12 -14.39 -15.94
C TYR A 48 5.81 -14.79 -17.25
N THR A 49 5.11 -14.67 -18.38
CA THR A 49 5.74 -14.77 -19.70
C THR A 49 6.45 -13.48 -20.09
N ASN A 50 6.01 -12.34 -19.56
CA ASN A 50 6.71 -11.06 -19.68
C ASN A 50 6.37 -10.16 -18.49
N ILE A 51 7.35 -9.38 -18.02
CA ILE A 51 7.14 -8.27 -17.08
C ILE A 51 7.51 -6.98 -17.81
N ASP A 52 6.59 -6.02 -17.86
CA ASP A 52 6.88 -4.70 -18.41
C ASP A 52 7.74 -3.89 -17.42
N MET A 53 9.06 -4.13 -17.47
CA MET A 53 10.02 -3.50 -16.57
C MET A 53 10.04 -1.98 -16.71
N ALA A 54 9.83 -1.45 -17.92
CA ALA A 54 9.82 0.00 -18.13
C ALA A 54 8.60 0.64 -17.46
N GLU A 55 7.40 0.06 -17.67
CA GLU A 55 6.19 0.58 -17.03
C GLU A 55 6.20 0.37 -15.51
N THR A 56 6.73 -0.76 -15.04
CA THR A 56 6.95 -1.03 -13.59
C THR A 56 7.79 0.06 -12.95
N ILE A 57 8.97 0.34 -13.51
CA ILE A 57 9.83 1.39 -12.99
C ILE A 57 9.20 2.78 -13.12
N LYS A 58 8.51 3.06 -14.22
CA LYS A 58 7.85 4.35 -14.45
C LYS A 58 6.79 4.67 -13.41
N GLN A 59 5.91 3.72 -13.13
CA GLN A 59 4.84 3.93 -12.15
C GLN A 59 5.40 4.16 -10.75
N TYR A 60 6.39 3.35 -10.32
CA TYR A 60 7.08 3.59 -9.07
C TYR A 60 7.82 4.93 -9.04
N TYR A 61 8.52 5.31 -10.12
CA TYR A 61 9.25 6.57 -10.17
C TYR A 61 8.33 7.79 -10.12
N ASN A 62 7.16 7.71 -10.75
CA ASN A 62 6.15 8.76 -10.68
C ASN A 62 5.63 8.94 -9.26
N LEU A 63 5.28 7.85 -8.57
CA LEU A 63 4.83 7.89 -7.18
C LEU A 63 5.95 8.42 -6.25
N PHE A 64 7.17 7.91 -6.41
CA PHE A 64 8.35 8.39 -5.69
C PHE A 64 8.60 9.89 -5.91
N SER A 65 8.56 10.34 -7.16
CA SER A 65 8.79 11.75 -7.51
C SER A 65 7.69 12.64 -6.95
N ASN A 66 6.44 12.17 -6.92
CA ASN A 66 5.33 12.89 -6.32
C ASN A 66 5.46 13.00 -4.79
N ALA A 67 5.93 11.94 -4.11
CA ALA A 67 6.26 11.95 -2.69
C ALA A 67 7.41 12.90 -2.36
N LEU A 68 8.52 12.80 -3.09
CA LEU A 68 9.69 13.64 -2.88
C LEU A 68 9.37 15.13 -3.11
N GLY A 69 8.52 15.41 -4.11
CA GLY A 69 8.04 16.76 -4.43
C GLY A 69 7.21 17.43 -3.33
N GLN A 70 6.69 16.67 -2.35
CA GLN A 70 6.00 17.24 -1.19
C GLN A 70 6.96 17.90 -0.19
N SER A 71 8.23 17.51 -0.20
CA SER A 71 9.23 17.96 0.77
C SER A 71 10.34 18.80 0.12
N PHE A 72 10.62 18.58 -1.17
CA PHE A 72 11.75 19.20 -1.85
C PHE A 72 11.39 19.70 -3.24
N PRO A 73 12.13 20.70 -3.77
CA PRO A 73 12.04 21.08 -5.17
C PRO A 73 12.33 19.90 -6.11
N ASN A 74 11.55 19.78 -7.19
CA ASN A 74 11.65 18.65 -8.14
C ASN A 74 13.04 18.48 -8.79
N ASN A 75 13.86 19.54 -8.83
CA ASN A 75 15.21 19.54 -9.40
C ASN A 75 16.31 19.19 -8.38
N LYS A 76 15.99 18.92 -7.11
CA LYS A 76 16.97 18.46 -6.13
C LYS A 76 17.38 17.01 -6.44
N THR A 77 18.69 16.78 -6.57
CA THR A 77 19.27 15.48 -6.95
C THR A 77 20.21 14.89 -5.89
N SER A 78 20.55 15.67 -4.86
CA SER A 78 21.41 15.27 -3.74
C SER A 78 20.75 15.62 -2.40
N PHE A 79 20.81 14.68 -1.46
CA PHE A 79 20.10 14.69 -0.18
C PHE A 79 21.07 14.39 0.97
N SER A 80 21.20 15.34 1.89
CA SER A 80 21.94 15.14 3.15
C SER A 80 21.16 14.27 4.14
N GLU A 81 21.81 13.79 5.19
CA GLU A 81 21.11 13.13 6.30
C GLU A 81 20.08 14.05 6.96
N ALA A 82 20.35 15.36 7.01
CA ALA A 82 19.40 16.35 7.53
C ALA A 82 18.17 16.49 6.63
N ASP A 83 18.35 16.46 5.30
CA ASP A 83 17.22 16.42 4.35
C ASP A 83 16.35 15.18 4.63
N ILE A 84 16.94 13.99 4.69
CA ILE A 84 16.21 12.74 4.89
C ILE A 84 15.50 12.72 6.26
N ASN A 85 16.15 13.19 7.31
CA ASN A 85 15.54 13.30 8.65
C ASN A 85 14.41 14.34 8.72
N SER A 86 14.30 15.24 7.74
CA SER A 86 13.20 16.20 7.63
C SER A 86 11.99 15.67 6.87
N MET A 87 12.07 14.45 6.32
CA MET A 87 10.96 13.85 5.58
C MET A 87 9.75 13.60 6.52
N PRO A 88 8.52 13.70 6.00
CA PRO A 88 7.31 13.33 6.71
C PRO A 88 7.41 11.94 7.35
N SER A 89 6.71 11.75 8.46
CA SER A 89 6.58 10.45 9.12
C SER A 89 5.77 9.44 8.30
N GLY A 90 5.00 9.90 7.31
CA GLY A 90 4.40 9.06 6.30
C GLY A 90 3.50 9.81 5.33
N TYR A 91 2.90 9.04 4.42
CA TYR A 91 2.09 9.55 3.32
C TYR A 91 0.82 8.73 3.13
N GLY A 92 -0.29 9.39 2.82
CA GLY A 92 -1.48 8.75 2.30
C GLY A 92 -1.44 8.74 0.78
N VAL A 93 -1.75 7.60 0.16
CA VAL A 93 -1.72 7.41 -1.30
C VAL A 93 -3.12 7.15 -1.83
N SER A 94 -3.60 8.04 -2.69
CA SER A 94 -4.87 7.90 -3.41
C SER A 94 -4.64 7.39 -4.83
N GLY A 95 -5.71 7.05 -5.56
CA GLY A 95 -5.65 6.69 -6.98
C GLY A 95 -5.10 5.30 -7.32
N THR A 96 -4.48 4.60 -6.37
CA THR A 96 -4.00 3.23 -6.57
C THR A 96 -5.17 2.29 -6.89
N GLN A 97 -5.06 1.58 -8.00
CA GLN A 97 -6.02 0.54 -8.37
C GLN A 97 -5.44 -0.85 -8.10
N TRP A 98 -6.35 -1.80 -7.86
CA TRP A 98 -6.05 -3.20 -7.56
C TRP A 98 -7.24 -4.05 -8.01
N MET A 99 -7.25 -5.33 -7.62
CA MET A 99 -8.42 -6.20 -7.69
C MET A 99 -9.66 -5.53 -7.14
N ASP A 100 -10.71 -5.54 -7.95
CA ASP A 100 -12.08 -5.25 -7.59
C ASP A 100 -12.98 -6.24 -8.34
N PHE A 101 -13.38 -7.31 -7.65
CA PHE A 101 -14.22 -8.37 -8.19
C PHE A 101 -15.68 -7.92 -8.43
N ASN A 102 -16.06 -6.72 -7.98
CA ASN A 102 -17.33 -6.11 -8.38
C ASN A 102 -17.30 -5.58 -9.82
N ASP A 103 -16.11 -5.31 -10.37
CA ASP A 103 -15.91 -4.99 -11.77
C ASP A 103 -15.31 -6.20 -12.51
N PRO A 104 -16.12 -7.02 -13.19
CA PRO A 104 -15.63 -8.21 -13.89
C PRO A 104 -14.72 -7.87 -15.08
N SER A 105 -14.69 -6.61 -15.53
CA SER A 105 -13.80 -6.16 -16.60
C SER A 105 -12.40 -5.78 -16.11
N ASN A 106 -12.22 -5.64 -14.79
CA ASN A 106 -10.96 -5.27 -14.19
C ASN A 106 -9.91 -6.38 -14.38
N ARG A 107 -8.88 -6.10 -15.19
CA ARG A 107 -7.78 -7.03 -15.48
C ARG A 107 -6.96 -7.39 -14.25
N MET A 108 -6.88 -6.50 -13.26
CA MET A 108 -6.15 -6.74 -12.02
C MET A 108 -6.73 -7.92 -11.23
N ASN A 109 -8.02 -8.26 -11.41
CA ASN A 109 -8.62 -9.49 -10.85
C ASN A 109 -7.94 -10.77 -11.35
N ILE A 110 -7.26 -10.71 -12.49
CA ILE A 110 -6.55 -11.83 -13.10
C ILE A 110 -5.05 -11.74 -12.79
N THR A 111 -4.46 -10.54 -12.87
CA THR A 111 -3.01 -10.38 -12.67
C THR A 111 -2.60 -10.33 -11.21
N GLY A 112 -3.47 -9.82 -10.33
CA GLY A 112 -3.15 -9.55 -8.94
C GLY A 112 -2.14 -8.41 -8.76
N LEU A 113 -1.96 -7.54 -9.77
CA LEU A 113 -0.97 -6.47 -9.75
C LEU A 113 -1.59 -5.12 -9.38
N LYS A 114 -0.78 -4.25 -8.76
CA LYS A 114 -1.09 -2.85 -8.44
C LYS A 114 -0.99 -2.04 -9.71
N ASP A 115 -1.91 -1.12 -9.92
CA ASP A 115 -1.76 -0.05 -10.89
C ASP A 115 -1.56 1.27 -10.14
N PHE A 116 -0.37 1.84 -10.26
CA PHE A 116 -0.02 3.13 -9.70
C PHE A 116 -0.05 4.26 -10.74
N SER A 117 -0.53 4.02 -11.97
CA SER A 117 -0.49 5.03 -13.04
C SER A 117 -1.21 6.32 -12.68
N ASN A 118 -2.23 6.22 -11.82
CA ASN A 118 -3.02 7.34 -11.31
C ASN A 118 -2.76 7.63 -9.82
N SER A 119 -1.77 6.97 -9.22
CA SER A 119 -1.49 7.14 -7.79
C SER A 119 -0.82 8.47 -7.51
N LEU A 120 -1.31 9.13 -6.47
CA LEU A 120 -0.80 10.41 -6.01
C LEU A 120 -0.83 10.46 -4.48
N ILE A 121 0.14 11.17 -3.92
CA ILE A 121 0.12 11.55 -2.52
C ILE A 121 -1.08 12.45 -2.30
N SER A 122 -2.01 11.96 -1.48
CA SER A 122 -3.18 12.69 -1.06
C SER A 122 -2.96 13.38 0.27
N ASN A 123 -2.06 12.84 1.10
CA ASN A 123 -1.84 13.28 2.46
C ASN A 123 -0.36 13.20 2.84
N VAL A 124 0.10 14.19 3.62
CA VAL A 124 1.44 14.26 4.18
C VAL A 124 1.33 14.29 5.71
N TYR A 125 1.74 13.19 6.34
CA TYR A 125 1.77 13.05 7.80
C TYR A 125 3.13 13.51 8.31
N LYS A 126 3.23 14.75 8.75
CA LYS A 126 4.51 15.38 9.12
C LYS A 126 5.08 14.81 10.41
N THR A 127 4.23 14.40 11.35
CA THR A 127 4.64 13.89 12.66
C THR A 127 4.19 12.45 12.87
N PRO A 128 4.85 11.70 13.78
CA PRO A 128 4.46 10.33 14.11
C PRO A 128 3.02 10.24 14.62
N GLU A 129 2.53 11.26 15.33
CA GLU A 129 1.15 11.30 15.83
C GLU A 129 0.12 11.40 14.70
N GLN A 130 0.41 12.17 13.65
CA GLN A 130 -0.46 12.26 12.47
C GLN A 130 -0.51 10.94 11.70
N ALA A 131 0.65 10.30 11.52
CA ALA A 131 0.76 9.00 10.85
C ALA A 131 0.00 7.93 11.63
N LYS A 132 0.22 7.87 12.95
CA LYS A 132 -0.46 6.95 13.85
C LYS A 132 -1.98 7.17 13.84
N GLU A 133 -2.44 8.41 13.91
CA GLU A 133 -3.87 8.73 13.85
C GLU A 133 -4.50 8.29 12.51
N ALA A 134 -3.78 8.42 11.39
CA ALA A 134 -4.24 7.95 10.09
C ALA A 134 -4.45 6.42 10.09
N ASP A 135 -3.49 5.68 10.64
CA ASP A 135 -3.56 4.21 10.75
C ASP A 135 -4.67 3.78 11.72
N GLU A 136 -4.84 4.48 12.83
CA GLU A 136 -5.92 4.19 13.78
C GLU A 136 -7.30 4.46 13.18
N ILE A 137 -7.50 5.56 12.46
CA ILE A 137 -8.76 5.82 11.76
C ILE A 137 -9.01 4.74 10.69
N TRP A 138 -7.98 4.32 9.98
CA TRP A 138 -8.08 3.25 8.99
C TRP A 138 -8.50 1.92 9.64
N LEU A 139 -7.84 1.52 10.73
CA LEU A 139 -8.19 0.33 11.50
C LEU A 139 -9.60 0.41 12.09
N ASP A 140 -9.95 1.54 12.72
CA ASP A 140 -11.25 1.77 13.34
C ASP A 140 -12.39 1.78 12.33
N SER A 141 -12.08 2.10 11.07
CA SER A 141 -13.01 1.97 9.95
C SER A 141 -13.19 0.52 9.47
N GLY A 142 -12.62 -0.48 10.14
CA GLY A 142 -12.57 -1.86 9.66
C GLY A 142 -11.79 -2.00 8.36
N CYS A 143 -10.72 -1.21 8.21
CA CYS A 143 -9.92 -1.10 6.99
C CYS A 143 -10.71 -0.62 5.75
N MET A 144 -11.91 -0.07 5.92
CA MET A 144 -12.80 0.27 4.81
C MET A 144 -12.37 1.54 4.06
N ILE A 145 -11.64 2.47 4.68
CA ILE A 145 -11.20 3.72 4.05
C ILE A 145 -9.88 3.53 3.32
N LYS A 146 -9.91 3.37 1.99
CA LYS A 146 -8.70 3.24 1.17
C LYS A 146 -7.98 4.57 0.99
N GLY A 147 -6.64 4.52 1.02
CA GLY A 147 -5.74 5.66 0.77
C GLY A 147 -5.48 6.55 1.99
N LEU A 148 -5.87 6.10 3.18
CA LEU A 148 -5.61 6.79 4.44
C LEU A 148 -4.40 6.24 5.20
N SER A 149 -4.15 4.93 5.15
CA SER A 149 -3.04 4.30 5.87
C SER A 149 -1.71 4.99 5.57
N SER A 150 -0.92 5.24 6.60
CA SER A 150 0.33 5.96 6.51
C SER A 150 1.45 5.05 5.98
N GLU A 151 1.98 5.37 4.80
CA GLU A 151 3.12 4.70 4.22
C GLU A 151 4.40 5.53 4.41
N THR A 152 5.47 4.94 4.95
CA THR A 152 6.81 5.59 5.04
C THR A 152 7.47 5.73 3.66
N LEU A 153 7.01 4.93 2.70
CA LEU A 153 7.52 4.86 1.33
C LEU A 153 9.03 4.59 1.24
N GLY A 154 9.68 4.04 2.27
CA GLY A 154 11.12 3.77 2.23
C GLY A 154 12.00 5.01 2.32
N LEU A 155 11.43 6.14 2.74
CA LEU A 155 12.05 7.47 2.72
C LEU A 155 12.58 7.87 4.11
N SER A 156 13.29 6.97 4.78
CA SER A 156 13.97 7.22 6.06
C SER A 156 15.44 6.78 6.03
N LEU A 157 16.27 7.35 6.90
CA LEU A 157 17.68 6.92 7.01
C LEU A 157 17.81 5.47 7.42
N GLU A 158 16.90 4.97 8.26
CA GLU A 158 16.90 3.57 8.69
C GLU A 158 16.69 2.64 7.50
N GLU A 159 15.69 2.91 6.65
CA GLU A 159 15.38 2.09 5.48
C GLU A 159 16.47 2.18 4.42
N ILE A 160 17.03 3.38 4.17
CA ILE A 160 18.14 3.59 3.22
C ILE A 160 19.38 2.80 3.66
N LYS A 161 19.68 2.78 4.96
CA LYS A 161 20.84 2.06 5.53
C LYS A 161 20.56 0.56 5.73
N ASN A 162 19.31 0.12 5.58
CA ASN A 162 18.96 -1.28 5.79
C ASN A 162 19.47 -2.15 4.63
N VAL A 163 20.64 -2.76 4.85
CA VAL A 163 21.32 -3.70 3.95
C VAL A 163 21.03 -5.17 4.26
N SER A 164 20.02 -5.46 5.10
CA SER A 164 19.70 -6.84 5.46
C SER A 164 19.38 -7.68 4.22
N LYS A 165 19.97 -8.89 4.16
CA LYS A 165 19.63 -9.86 3.13
C LYS A 165 18.28 -10.46 3.45
N GLY A 166 17.29 -10.16 2.63
CA GLY A 166 15.98 -10.81 2.67
C GLY A 166 16.04 -12.27 2.21
N GLU A 167 14.90 -12.96 2.34
CA GLU A 167 14.70 -14.27 1.73
C GLU A 167 14.59 -14.18 0.21
N ASP A 168 14.67 -15.31 -0.51
CA ASP A 168 14.72 -15.32 -1.98
C ASP A 168 13.46 -14.79 -2.69
N TRP A 169 12.35 -14.68 -1.97
CA TRP A 169 11.09 -14.10 -2.44
C TRP A 169 10.96 -12.60 -2.14
N GLN A 170 11.84 -12.05 -1.30
CA GLN A 170 11.86 -10.62 -1.00
C GLN A 170 12.72 -9.89 -2.02
N PHE A 171 12.21 -8.78 -2.54
CA PHE A 171 13.02 -7.91 -3.39
C PHE A 171 14.13 -7.26 -2.58
N ASN A 172 15.37 -7.66 -2.85
CA ASN A 172 16.54 -7.17 -2.14
C ASN A 172 17.63 -6.73 -3.12
N PRO A 173 17.50 -5.52 -3.72
CA PRO A 173 18.44 -5.03 -4.70
C PRO A 173 19.82 -4.80 -4.08
N ASP A 174 20.88 -4.97 -4.88
CA ASP A 174 22.23 -4.64 -4.45
C ASP A 174 22.38 -3.12 -4.30
N MET A 175 22.28 -2.62 -3.08
CA MET A 175 22.41 -1.19 -2.78
C MET A 175 23.85 -0.67 -2.95
N SER A 176 24.87 -1.54 -3.05
CA SER A 176 26.27 -1.11 -3.17
C SER A 176 26.58 -0.43 -4.51
N VAL A 177 25.77 -0.68 -5.54
CA VAL A 177 25.87 -0.01 -6.85
C VAL A 177 25.28 1.41 -6.85
N TYR A 178 24.71 1.85 -5.73
CA TYR A 178 24.14 3.18 -5.49
C TYR A 178 24.86 3.90 -4.34
N PRO A 179 26.19 4.12 -4.43
CA PRO A 179 26.97 4.67 -3.33
C PRO A 179 26.57 6.10 -3.00
N GLN A 180 26.94 6.54 -1.80
CA GLN A 180 26.91 7.95 -1.44
C GLN A 180 27.83 8.76 -2.36
N ASN A 181 27.49 10.03 -2.53
CA ASN A 181 28.36 11.02 -3.17
C ASN A 181 29.61 11.25 -2.30
N GLU A 182 30.65 11.86 -2.88
CA GLU A 182 31.92 12.12 -2.18
C GLU A 182 31.77 12.97 -0.91
N ASP A 183 30.74 13.82 -0.86
CA ASP A 183 30.39 14.66 0.30
C ASP A 183 29.54 13.93 1.36
N GLY A 184 29.27 12.64 1.18
CA GLY A 184 28.45 11.82 2.07
C GLY A 184 26.93 11.97 1.85
N SER A 185 26.49 12.79 0.89
CA SER A 185 25.08 12.89 0.53
C SER A 185 24.59 11.68 -0.28
N TYR A 186 23.28 11.46 -0.29
CA TYR A 186 22.62 10.40 -1.06
C TYR A 186 22.09 10.96 -2.38
N SER A 187 22.24 10.18 -3.45
CA SER A 187 21.68 10.51 -4.77
C SER A 187 20.16 10.28 -4.80
N LYS A 188 19.47 10.90 -5.77
CA LYS A 188 18.05 10.63 -6.03
C LYS A 188 17.81 9.16 -6.41
N GLU A 189 18.75 8.52 -7.08
CA GLU A 189 18.75 7.10 -7.40
C GLU A 189 18.78 6.24 -6.14
N THR A 190 19.63 6.57 -5.17
CA THR A 190 19.71 5.85 -3.90
C THR A 190 18.38 5.93 -3.14
N LEU A 191 17.77 7.12 -3.08
CA LEU A 191 16.45 7.31 -2.47
C LEU A 191 15.37 6.53 -3.23
N PHE A 192 15.37 6.56 -4.56
CA PHE A 192 14.41 5.79 -5.37
C PHE A 192 14.56 4.28 -5.17
N MET A 193 15.78 3.77 -5.02
CA MET A 193 16.00 2.34 -4.74
C MET A 193 15.53 1.95 -3.34
N SER A 194 15.74 2.80 -2.34
CA SER A 194 15.17 2.62 -1.00
C SER A 194 13.64 2.59 -1.03
N PHE A 195 13.04 3.54 -1.76
CA PHE A 195 11.61 3.58 -2.03
C PHE A 195 11.14 2.27 -2.69
N LEU A 196 11.74 1.87 -3.80
CA LEU A 196 11.36 0.67 -4.54
C LEU A 196 11.50 -0.59 -3.67
N LYS A 197 12.53 -0.65 -2.83
CA LYS A 197 12.75 -1.72 -1.85
C LYS A 197 11.61 -1.79 -0.82
N SER A 198 11.19 -0.65 -0.26
CA SER A 198 10.05 -0.59 0.68
C SER A 198 8.74 -1.05 0.05
N GLN A 199 8.59 -0.82 -1.26
CA GLN A 199 7.42 -1.23 -2.04
C GLN A 199 7.50 -2.69 -2.52
N GLY A 200 8.56 -3.41 -2.14
CA GLY A 200 8.78 -4.81 -2.48
C GLY A 200 9.14 -5.07 -3.94
N GLY A 201 9.42 -4.03 -4.73
CA GLY A 201 9.85 -4.13 -6.13
C GLY A 201 9.00 -5.06 -6.99
N GLN A 202 7.69 -5.13 -6.74
CA GLN A 202 6.80 -6.05 -7.45
C GLN A 202 6.45 -5.51 -8.85
N PRO A 203 6.16 -6.39 -9.83
CA PRO A 203 5.58 -5.96 -11.09
C PRO A 203 4.31 -5.14 -10.88
N VAL A 204 4.06 -4.18 -11.75
CA VAL A 204 2.80 -3.42 -11.76
C VAL A 204 1.94 -3.82 -12.96
N GLU A 205 0.68 -3.45 -12.89
CA GLU A 205 -0.28 -3.67 -13.97
C GLU A 205 0.17 -2.93 -15.24
N SER A 206 0.31 -3.70 -16.32
CA SER A 206 0.57 -3.20 -17.67
C SER A 206 -0.01 -4.19 -18.67
N LEU A 207 -0.51 -3.68 -19.79
CA LEU A 207 -0.96 -4.50 -20.92
C LEU A 207 0.14 -5.40 -21.50
N LYS A 208 1.42 -5.06 -21.25
CA LYS A 208 2.57 -5.87 -21.69
C LYS A 208 3.06 -6.84 -20.61
N THR A 209 2.70 -6.66 -19.34
CA THR A 209 2.96 -7.66 -18.30
C THR A 209 2.01 -8.83 -18.51
N THR A 210 2.51 -10.00 -18.90
CA THR A 210 1.68 -11.15 -19.29
C THR A 210 1.99 -12.36 -18.43
N LEU A 211 0.95 -13.14 -18.13
CA LEU A 211 1.04 -14.36 -17.34
C LEU A 211 1.21 -15.56 -18.26
N ASN A 212 1.75 -16.64 -17.70
CA ASN A 212 1.64 -17.96 -18.29
C ASN A 212 0.16 -18.26 -18.63
N PRO A 213 -0.18 -18.75 -19.83
CA PRO A 213 -1.56 -19.00 -20.22
C PRO A 213 -2.34 -19.92 -19.26
N LYS A 214 -1.67 -20.90 -18.63
CA LYS A 214 -2.31 -21.75 -17.62
C LYS A 214 -2.64 -20.98 -16.34
N VAL A 215 -1.73 -20.12 -15.90
CA VAL A 215 -1.93 -19.23 -14.74
C VAL A 215 -3.05 -18.25 -15.04
N GLU A 216 -3.08 -17.62 -16.22
CA GLU A 216 -4.13 -16.68 -16.58
C GLU A 216 -5.52 -17.35 -16.58
N ALA A 217 -5.62 -18.55 -17.16
CA ALA A 217 -6.87 -19.32 -17.16
C ALA A 217 -7.32 -19.69 -15.75
N TYR A 218 -6.38 -20.10 -14.89
CA TYR A 218 -6.64 -20.41 -13.48
C TYR A 218 -7.11 -19.17 -12.71
N ASN A 219 -6.37 -18.06 -12.77
CA ASN A 219 -6.74 -16.82 -12.07
C ASN A 219 -8.08 -16.27 -12.55
N ARG A 220 -8.39 -16.39 -13.86
CA ARG A 220 -9.69 -16.01 -14.42
C ARG A 220 -10.84 -16.88 -13.88
N ALA A 221 -10.60 -18.15 -13.61
CA ALA A 221 -11.59 -19.01 -12.96
C ALA A 221 -11.77 -18.60 -11.48
N MET A 222 -10.67 -18.39 -10.77
CA MET A 222 -10.69 -17.94 -9.37
C MET A 222 -11.41 -16.59 -9.20
N ALA A 223 -11.15 -15.63 -10.09
CA ALA A 223 -11.79 -14.31 -10.06
C ALA A 223 -13.31 -14.36 -10.18
N LYS A 224 -13.88 -15.37 -10.86
CA LYS A 224 -15.34 -15.54 -10.97
C LYS A 224 -16.00 -15.99 -9.67
N GLU A 225 -15.25 -16.72 -8.85
CA GLU A 225 -15.69 -17.21 -7.53
C GLU A 225 -15.29 -16.25 -6.39
N SER A 226 -14.62 -15.14 -6.73
CA SER A 226 -14.11 -14.16 -5.77
C SER A 226 -15.08 -13.00 -5.60
N PHE A 227 -14.99 -12.33 -4.45
CA PHE A 227 -15.76 -11.12 -4.14
C PHE A 227 -14.84 -10.09 -3.48
N SER A 228 -15.11 -8.81 -3.72
CA SER A 228 -14.40 -7.73 -3.05
C SER A 228 -14.94 -7.57 -1.63
N GLY A 229 -14.04 -7.36 -0.67
CA GLY A 229 -14.39 -6.82 0.64
C GLY A 229 -14.92 -5.38 0.54
N PRO A 230 -15.59 -4.89 1.59
CA PRO A 230 -16.08 -3.52 1.61
C PRO A 230 -14.95 -2.50 1.64
N ALA A 231 -14.97 -1.55 0.71
CA ALA A 231 -14.06 -0.41 0.77
C ALA A 231 -14.60 0.81 0.04
N ILE A 232 -14.25 2.00 0.53
CA ILE A 232 -14.48 3.29 -0.10
C ILE A 232 -13.15 4.04 -0.17
N ASN A 233 -12.87 4.67 -1.30
CA ASN A 233 -11.71 5.56 -1.41
C ASN A 233 -11.96 6.87 -0.63
N ILE A 234 -10.97 7.32 0.14
CA ILE A 234 -11.04 8.56 0.91
C ILE A 234 -11.53 9.77 0.09
N ASP A 235 -11.11 9.89 -1.18
CA ASP A 235 -11.51 10.99 -2.05
C ASP A 235 -13.02 10.96 -2.36
N SER A 236 -13.63 9.78 -2.41
CA SER A 236 -15.07 9.64 -2.61
C SER A 236 -15.86 10.10 -1.38
N ILE A 237 -15.31 9.90 -0.19
CA ILE A 237 -15.89 10.43 1.07
C ILE A 237 -15.80 11.96 1.05
N MET A 238 -14.62 12.49 0.74
CA MET A 238 -14.36 13.94 0.79
C MET A 238 -15.13 14.74 -0.26
N THR A 239 -15.36 14.16 -1.44
CA THR A 239 -16.16 14.79 -2.49
C THR A 239 -17.67 14.62 -2.29
N GLY A 240 -18.09 13.96 -1.21
CA GLY A 240 -19.50 13.64 -0.95
C GLY A 240 -20.10 12.62 -1.92
N LYS A 241 -19.27 11.97 -2.75
CA LYS A 241 -19.70 10.89 -3.66
C LYS A 241 -20.11 9.63 -2.90
N SER A 242 -19.56 9.44 -1.70
CA SER A 242 -19.87 8.31 -0.83
C SER A 242 -20.10 8.79 0.60
N ASP A 243 -21.19 8.34 1.21
CA ASP A 243 -21.45 8.59 2.63
C ASP A 243 -20.86 7.46 3.47
N PHE A 244 -19.74 7.76 4.15
CA PHE A 244 -19.06 6.78 4.98
C PHE A 244 -19.96 6.28 6.11
N LYS A 245 -20.78 7.13 6.73
CA LYS A 245 -21.63 6.73 7.85
C LYS A 245 -22.63 5.66 7.47
N SER A 246 -23.39 5.89 6.38
CA SER A 246 -24.32 4.88 5.87
C SER A 246 -23.61 3.61 5.42
N PHE A 247 -22.43 3.73 4.80
CA PHE A 247 -21.64 2.58 4.38
C PHE A 247 -21.14 1.75 5.58
N PHE A 248 -20.53 2.39 6.56
CA PHE A 248 -20.06 1.76 7.80
C PHE A 248 -21.22 1.05 8.49
N ARG A 249 -22.35 1.74 8.65
CA ARG A 249 -23.55 1.16 9.26
C ARG A 249 -24.04 -0.10 8.55
N TYR A 250 -24.11 -0.07 7.21
CA TYR A 250 -24.56 -1.22 6.42
C TYR A 250 -23.71 -2.48 6.69
N TRP A 251 -22.40 -2.31 6.88
CA TRP A 251 -21.46 -3.39 7.16
C TRP A 251 -21.41 -3.78 8.64
N ALA A 252 -21.48 -2.81 9.55
CA ALA A 252 -21.57 -3.05 10.98
C ALA A 252 -22.80 -3.90 11.34
N GLU A 253 -23.97 -3.61 10.74
CA GLU A 253 -25.19 -4.41 10.92
C GLU A 253 -25.08 -5.85 10.37
N ARG A 254 -24.03 -6.14 9.58
CA ARG A 254 -23.72 -7.46 8.98
C ARG A 254 -22.55 -8.18 9.64
N GLY A 255 -22.03 -7.64 10.74
CA GLY A 255 -21.01 -8.31 11.55
C GLY A 255 -19.58 -7.81 11.34
N ILE A 256 -19.38 -6.71 10.63
CA ILE A 256 -18.07 -6.03 10.55
C ILE A 256 -17.87 -5.19 11.82
N GLU A 257 -16.65 -5.16 12.36
CA GLU A 257 -16.28 -4.40 13.58
C GLU A 257 -17.07 -4.78 14.85
N GLU A 258 -17.63 -5.99 14.95
CA GLU A 258 -18.47 -6.38 16.10
C GLU A 258 -17.72 -6.31 17.45
N GLY A 259 -16.43 -6.67 17.46
CA GLY A 259 -15.60 -6.58 18.66
C GLY A 259 -15.33 -5.13 19.08
N ASP A 260 -14.96 -4.28 18.12
CA ASP A 260 -14.70 -2.86 18.36
C ASP A 260 -15.96 -2.11 18.80
N LEU A 261 -17.12 -2.43 18.20
CA LEU A 261 -18.40 -1.89 18.61
C LEU A 261 -18.81 -2.36 20.01
N TYR A 262 -18.51 -3.62 20.39
CA TYR A 262 -18.76 -4.12 21.74
C TYR A 262 -17.92 -3.35 22.76
N MET A 263 -16.63 -3.19 22.49
CA MET A 263 -15.73 -2.44 23.36
C MET A 263 -16.17 -0.98 23.49
N TYR A 264 -16.51 -0.35 22.38
CA TYR A 264 -17.01 1.02 22.36
C TYR A 264 -18.31 1.18 23.16
N GLU A 265 -19.29 0.28 23.00
CA GLU A 265 -20.55 0.34 23.76
C GLU A 265 -20.34 0.19 25.28
N ASN A 266 -19.34 -0.60 25.68
CA ASN A 266 -19.04 -0.90 27.07
C ASN A 266 -17.93 -0.01 27.67
N ASN A 267 -17.46 1.01 26.93
CA ASN A 267 -16.37 1.91 27.33
C ASN A 267 -15.07 1.16 27.69
N ILE A 268 -14.77 0.08 26.97
CA ILE A 268 -13.55 -0.69 27.13
C ILE A 268 -12.47 -0.07 26.25
N PRO A 269 -11.33 0.38 26.81
CA PRO A 269 -10.23 0.94 26.02
C PRO A 269 -9.60 -0.11 25.10
N LYS A 270 -9.31 0.25 23.84
CA LYS A 270 -8.71 -0.65 22.84
C LYS A 270 -7.35 -1.20 23.27
N GLU A 271 -6.60 -0.41 24.04
CA GLU A 271 -5.31 -0.81 24.62
C GLU A 271 -5.45 -2.03 25.55
N SER A 272 -6.66 -2.28 26.06
CA SER A 272 -6.96 -3.44 26.92
C SER A 272 -7.18 -4.73 26.13
N ALA A 273 -7.29 -4.68 24.79
CA ALA A 273 -7.59 -5.82 23.93
C ALA A 273 -6.35 -6.62 23.51
N MET A 274 -5.22 -5.95 23.29
CA MET A 274 -3.99 -6.61 22.80
C MET A 274 -3.50 -7.68 23.79
N GLY A 275 -3.56 -8.96 23.37
CA GLY A 275 -3.13 -10.10 24.19
C GLY A 275 -4.08 -10.48 25.33
N ASN A 276 -5.25 -9.86 25.42
CA ASN A 276 -6.22 -10.12 26.48
C ASN A 276 -7.22 -11.21 26.06
N TRP A 277 -6.82 -12.46 26.28
CA TRP A 277 -7.63 -13.64 25.97
C TRP A 277 -8.97 -13.68 26.74
N ALA A 278 -9.04 -13.06 27.92
CA ALA A 278 -10.27 -13.05 28.71
C ALA A 278 -11.32 -12.11 28.09
N LEU A 279 -10.90 -10.92 27.64
CA LEU A 279 -11.76 -9.99 26.92
C LEU A 279 -12.19 -10.55 25.56
N ASP A 280 -11.28 -11.19 24.81
CA ASP A 280 -11.63 -11.86 23.55
C ASP A 280 -12.68 -12.97 23.77
N ALA A 281 -12.52 -13.78 24.82
CA ALA A 281 -13.51 -14.81 25.18
C ALA A 281 -14.85 -14.21 25.60
N GLU A 282 -14.84 -13.10 26.35
CA GLU A 282 -16.05 -12.36 26.76
C GLU A 282 -16.81 -11.85 25.53
N ILE A 283 -16.13 -11.15 24.62
CA ILE A 283 -16.72 -10.62 23.37
C ILE A 283 -17.30 -11.76 22.54
N LYS A 284 -16.53 -12.84 22.32
CA LYS A 284 -17.01 -14.02 21.59
C LYS A 284 -18.24 -14.66 22.23
N GLN A 285 -18.27 -14.73 23.56
CA GLN A 285 -19.43 -15.25 24.29
C GLN A 285 -20.65 -14.33 24.16
N ALA A 286 -20.47 -13.01 24.23
CA ALA A 286 -21.55 -12.05 24.01
C ALA A 286 -22.13 -12.17 22.60
N LEU A 287 -21.29 -12.26 21.57
CA LEU A 287 -21.70 -12.45 20.18
C LEU A 287 -22.44 -13.78 19.98
N ALA A 288 -21.93 -14.87 20.56
CA ALA A 288 -22.60 -16.17 20.53
C ALA A 288 -23.98 -16.16 21.23
N ASN A 289 -24.14 -15.31 22.24
CA ASN A 289 -25.42 -15.08 22.94
C ASN A 289 -26.35 -14.10 22.20
N GLY A 290 -26.00 -13.68 20.98
CA GLY A 290 -26.82 -12.82 20.14
C GLY A 290 -26.71 -11.33 20.45
N TRP A 291 -25.66 -10.89 21.16
CA TRP A 291 -25.35 -9.47 21.28
C TRP A 291 -25.15 -8.86 19.88
N LYS A 292 -25.70 -7.66 19.70
CA LYS A 292 -25.49 -6.82 18.52
C LYS A 292 -25.40 -5.37 18.98
N ALA A 293 -24.53 -4.60 18.34
CA ALA A 293 -24.40 -3.17 18.61
C ALA A 293 -25.73 -2.45 18.39
N LYS A 294 -26.08 -1.52 19.29
CA LYS A 294 -27.27 -0.69 19.10
C LYS A 294 -27.06 0.23 17.88
N PRO A 295 -28.11 0.57 17.12
CA PRO A 295 -28.00 1.51 16.01
C PRO A 295 -27.36 2.85 16.42
N SER A 296 -27.70 3.37 17.61
CA SER A 296 -27.09 4.59 18.15
C SER A 296 -25.59 4.45 18.43
N THR A 297 -25.14 3.26 18.82
CA THR A 297 -23.72 2.95 19.05
C THR A 297 -22.96 2.98 17.74
N ILE A 298 -23.50 2.31 16.71
CA ILE A 298 -22.93 2.30 15.35
C ILE A 298 -22.84 3.73 14.80
N ASP A 299 -23.93 4.49 14.91
CA ASP A 299 -23.99 5.87 14.41
C ASP A 299 -22.96 6.76 15.14
N SER A 300 -22.85 6.67 16.46
CA SER A 300 -21.89 7.44 17.28
C SER A 300 -20.44 7.04 17.01
N TYR A 301 -20.17 5.75 16.79
CA TYR A 301 -18.83 5.26 16.46
C TYR A 301 -18.38 5.77 15.09
N ALA A 302 -19.26 5.69 14.09
CA ALA A 302 -19.00 6.23 12.76
C ALA A 302 -18.81 7.76 12.78
N ASP A 303 -19.59 8.49 13.58
CA ASP A 303 -19.41 9.95 13.76
C ASP A 303 -18.03 10.26 14.36
N SER A 304 -17.61 9.51 15.38
CA SER A 304 -16.27 9.68 15.98
C SER A 304 -15.14 9.45 14.98
N ILE A 305 -15.26 8.47 14.08
CA ILE A 305 -14.30 8.22 13.01
C ILE A 305 -14.26 9.41 12.04
N MET A 306 -15.44 9.92 11.62
CA MET A 306 -15.54 11.03 10.68
C MET A 306 -15.00 12.34 11.27
N ASP A 307 -15.25 12.62 12.55
CA ASP A 307 -14.73 13.81 13.21
C ASP A 307 -13.20 13.80 13.28
N ARG A 308 -12.62 12.65 13.66
CA ARG A 308 -11.16 12.42 13.66
C ARG A 308 -10.57 12.57 12.27
N LEU A 309 -11.20 11.93 11.27
CA LEU A 309 -10.80 12.02 9.86
C LEU A 309 -10.80 13.46 9.37
N ASN A 310 -11.90 14.19 9.58
CA ASN A 310 -12.00 15.60 9.15
C ASN A 310 -10.93 16.48 9.80
N ASN A 311 -10.67 16.27 11.09
CA ASN A 311 -9.61 16.99 11.81
C ASN A 311 -8.22 16.69 11.23
N LEU A 312 -7.90 15.41 11.01
CA LEU A 312 -6.61 15.00 10.43
C LEU A 312 -6.43 15.55 9.01
N LEU A 313 -7.48 15.47 8.18
CA LEU A 313 -7.44 15.94 6.80
C LEU A 313 -7.29 17.45 6.68
N GLY A 314 -7.87 18.21 7.61
CA GLY A 314 -7.67 19.67 7.70
C GLY A 314 -6.21 20.08 7.90
N GLN A 315 -5.34 19.15 8.30
CA GLN A 315 -3.92 19.40 8.60
C GLN A 315 -2.95 18.75 7.61
N THR A 316 -3.37 17.69 6.91
CA THR A 316 -2.45 16.78 6.20
C THR A 316 -2.69 16.69 4.70
N ARG A 317 -3.86 17.12 4.21
CA ARG A 317 -4.21 17.01 2.79
C ARG A 317 -3.33 17.92 1.92
N VAL A 318 -2.96 17.43 0.72
CA VAL A 318 -2.22 18.17 -0.32
C VAL A 318 -2.96 18.20 -1.66
#